data_AF-A0A031GCR3-F1
#
_entry.id   AF-A0A031GCR3-F1
#
_cell.length_a   1.000
_cell.length_b   1.000
_cell.length_c   1.000
_cell.angle_alpha   90.00
_cell.angle_beta   90.00
_cell.angle_gamma   90.00
#
_symmetry.space_group_name_H-M   'P 1'
#
loop_
_entity.id
_entity.type
_entity.pdbx_description
1 polymer ?
#
loop_
_entity_poly.entity_id
_entity_poly.type
_entity_poly.pdbx_seq_one_letter_code
_entity_poly.pdbx_strand_id
1 'polypeptide(L)' 'MKKDYVPYGSDVSAGTYECVDCGHLYSNQAKTSMPPCPQSRKTAHVLNGWKILTGQGDAPQDPYPVASDK' A
#
# COMPACT_ATOMS: atom_id res chain seq x y z
N MET A 1 -14.59 7.75 -5.43
CA MET A 1 -13.32 7.63 -6.19
C MET A 1 -12.24 7.27 -5.19
N LYS A 2 -11.82 6.00 -5.13
CA LYS A 2 -10.70 5.59 -4.29
C LYS A 2 -9.41 6.08 -4.96
N LYS A 3 -8.68 6.98 -4.30
CA LYS A 3 -7.36 7.42 -4.75
C LYS A 3 -6.36 6.40 -4.26
N ASP A 4 -6.26 5.28 -4.96
CA ASP A 4 -5.34 4.19 -4.61
C ASP A 4 -3.90 4.48 -5.06
N TYR A 5 -3.55 5.74 -5.32
CA TYR A 5 -2.23 6.14 -5.81
C TYR A 5 -1.37 6.67 -4.65
N VAL A 6 -0.18 6.10 -4.52
CA VAL A 6 0.80 6.42 -3.50
C VAL A 6 2.12 6.78 -4.17
N PRO A 7 2.58 8.03 -4.10
CA PRO A 7 3.89 8.41 -4.62
C PRO A 7 5.02 7.82 -3.77
N TYR A 8 6.19 7.66 -4.37
CA TYR A 8 7.38 7.18 -3.67
C TYR A 8 7.71 8.06 -2.45
N GLY A 9 8.14 7.42 -1.36
CA GLY A 9 8.45 8.09 -0.10
C GLY A 9 7.26 8.37 0.80
N SER A 10 6.02 8.08 0.37
CA SER A 10 4.83 8.25 1.23
C SER A 10 4.73 7.20 2.32
N ASP A 11 4.04 7.55 3.40
CA ASP A 11 3.61 6.62 4.44
C ASP A 11 2.57 5.65 3.90
N VAL A 12 2.76 4.37 4.18
CA VAL A 12 1.94 3.27 3.67
C VAL A 12 1.67 2.24 4.73
N SER A 13 0.49 1.64 4.69
CA SER A 13 0.10 0.53 5.56
C SER A 13 0.64 -0.81 5.06
N ALA A 14 0.57 -1.85 5.88
CA ALA A 14 0.94 -3.20 5.46
C ALA A 14 -0.04 -3.68 4.38
N GLY A 15 0.48 -4.17 3.26
CA GLY A 15 -0.37 -4.53 2.14
C GLY A 15 0.39 -4.88 0.87
N THR A 16 -0.38 -5.11 -0.18
CA THR A 16 0.13 -5.36 -1.53
C THR A 16 -0.09 -4.13 -2.39
N TYR A 17 0.96 -3.73 -3.07
CA TYR A 17 1.03 -2.56 -3.93
C TYR A 17 1.46 -2.97 -5.33
N GLU A 18 0.96 -2.31 -6.36
CA GLU A 18 1.31 -2.56 -7.75
C GLU A 18 1.92 -1.30 -8.34
N CYS A 19 3.10 -1.40 -8.96
CA CYS A 19 3.68 -0.23 -9.59
C CYS A 19 2.82 0.22 -10.77
N VAL A 20 2.40 1.48 -10.79
CA VAL A 20 1.54 2.03 -11.86
C VAL A 20 2.24 2.13 -13.21
N ASP A 21 3.57 2.06 -13.23
CA ASP A 21 4.39 2.20 -14.44
C ASP A 21 4.70 0.83 -15.09
N CYS A 22 5.10 -0.16 -14.30
CA CYS A 22 5.55 -1.46 -14.80
C CYS A 22 4.72 -2.67 -14.33
N GLY A 23 3.69 -2.45 -13.50
CA GLY A 23 2.84 -3.54 -12.96
C GLY A 23 3.54 -4.43 -11.94
N HIS A 24 4.70 -4.02 -11.40
CA HIS A 24 5.42 -4.82 -10.41
C HIS A 24 4.64 -4.90 -9.10
N LEU A 25 4.34 -6.11 -8.65
CA LEU A 25 3.71 -6.36 -7.36
C LEU A 25 4.73 -6.31 -6.22
N TYR A 26 4.42 -5.53 -5.21
CA TYR A 26 5.25 -5.28 -4.05
C TYR A 26 4.42 -5.41 -2.78
N SER A 27 4.70 -6.46 -2.00
CA SER A 27 4.08 -6.68 -0.70
C SER A 27 5.00 -6.17 0.39
N ASN A 28 4.50 -5.33 1.29
CA ASN A 28 5.28 -4.80 2.40
C ASN A 28 4.49 -4.78 3.72
N GLN A 29 5.23 -4.50 4.79
CA GLN A 29 4.65 -4.11 6.06
C GLN A 29 4.49 -2.59 6.13
N ALA A 30 3.69 -2.12 7.10
CA ALA A 30 3.43 -0.71 7.31
C ALA A 30 4.74 0.02 7.59
N LYS A 31 4.98 1.09 6.84
CA LYS A 31 6.17 1.90 6.98
C LYS A 31 5.91 3.32 6.52
N THR A 32 6.64 4.24 7.13
CA THR A 32 6.51 5.67 6.89
C THR A 32 7.16 6.13 5.59
N SER A 33 7.95 5.27 4.93
CA SER A 33 8.57 5.61 3.65
C SER A 33 8.55 4.43 2.68
N MET A 34 7.68 4.54 1.68
CA MET A 34 7.60 3.57 0.59
C MET A 34 8.81 3.69 -0.36
N PRO A 35 9.59 2.62 -0.57
CA PRO A 35 10.72 2.66 -1.47
C PRO A 35 10.26 2.80 -2.92
N PRO A 36 11.11 3.36 -3.79
CA PRO A 36 10.87 3.36 -5.22
C PRO A 36 10.84 1.93 -5.77
N CYS A 37 10.14 1.74 -6.89
CA CYS A 37 10.07 0.43 -7.53
C CYS A 37 11.46 -0.04 -7.97
N PRO A 38 11.87 -1.29 -7.67
CA PRO A 38 13.17 -1.81 -8.09
C PRO A 38 13.33 -1.86 -9.62
N GLN A 39 12.21 -1.93 -10.36
CA GLN A 39 12.23 -1.89 -11.82
C GLN A 39 12.41 -0.47 -12.37
N SER A 40 12.30 0.60 -11.58
CA SER A 40 12.49 1.97 -12.08
C SER A 40 13.90 2.23 -12.62
N ARG A 41 14.87 1.39 -12.25
CA ARG A 41 16.23 1.41 -12.80
C ARG A 41 16.34 0.72 -14.16
N LYS A 42 15.40 -0.16 -14.52
CA LYS A 42 15.37 -0.94 -15.76
C LYS A 42 14.35 -0.41 -16.76
N THR A 43 13.23 0.11 -16.27
CA THR A 43 12.11 0.64 -17.06
C THR A 43 11.88 2.09 -16.69
N ALA A 44 11.59 2.94 -17.69
CA ALA A 44 11.27 4.34 -17.44
C ALA A 44 9.93 4.44 -16.70
N HIS A 45 9.94 5.08 -15.54
CA HIS A 45 8.73 5.35 -14.75
C HIS A 45 8.34 6.82 -14.90
N VAL A 46 7.10 7.06 -15.32
CA VAL A 46 6.56 8.40 -15.57
C VAL A 46 5.78 8.86 -14.35
N LEU A 47 4.94 7.99 -13.78
CA LEU A 47 4.07 8.32 -12.67
C LEU A 47 4.77 8.19 -11.31
N ASN A 48 5.81 7.34 -11.19
CA ASN A 48 6.64 7.21 -9.98
C ASN A 48 5.81 6.95 -8.71
N GLY A 49 4.88 6.01 -8.82
CA GLY A 49 4.01 5.66 -7.72
C GLY A 49 3.66 4.19 -7.66
N TRP A 50 2.84 3.89 -6.67
CA TRP A 50 2.29 2.60 -6.35
C TRP A 50 0.78 2.68 -6.27
N LYS A 51 0.12 1.65 -6.77
CA LYS A 51 -1.30 1.42 -6.68
C LYS A 51 -1.58 0.50 -5.51
N ILE A 52 -2.41 0.91 -4.57
CA ILE A 52 -2.81 0.07 -3.44
C ILE A 52 -3.73 -1.03 -3.97
N LEU A 53 -3.31 -2.29 -3.86
CA LEU A 53 -4.16 -3.45 -4.16
C LEU A 53 -4.84 -3.95 -2.89
N THR A 54 -4.06 -4.13 -1.83
CA THR A 54 -4.52 -4.57 -0.51
C THR A 54 -3.77 -3.76 0.55
N GLY A 55 -4.34 -3.60 1.74
CA GLY A 55 -3.74 -2.76 2.79
C GLY A 55 -4.31 -1.35 2.91
N GLN A 56 -5.43 -1.04 2.23
CA GLN A 56 -6.36 -0.11 2.87
C GLN A 56 -6.70 -0.73 4.22
N GLY A 57 -6.33 -0.05 5.31
CA GLY A 57 -6.59 -0.48 6.67
C GLY A 57 -8.09 -0.55 6.95
N ASP A 58 -8.77 -1.50 6.36
CA ASP A 58 -9.92 -2.14 6.97
C ASP A 58 -9.31 -3.26 7.79
N ALA A 59 -9.09 -2.99 9.08
CA ALA A 59 -9.08 -4.07 10.05
C ALA A 59 -10.48 -4.72 9.95
N PRO A 60 -10.65 -5.88 9.30
CA PRO A 60 -12.00 -6.41 9.07
C PRO A 60 -12.58 -7.00 10.36
N GLN A 61 -11.77 -7.09 11.40
CA GLN A 61 -12.06 -7.80 12.63
C GLN A 61 -11.29 -7.09 13.74
N ASP A 62 -11.82 -5.97 14.24
CA ASP A 62 -11.55 -5.60 15.62
C ASP A 62 -12.23 -6.68 16.48
N PRO A 63 -11.49 -7.58 17.13
CA PRO A 63 -12.08 -8.65 17.92
C PRO A 63 -12.24 -8.19 19.37
N TYR A 64 -12.49 -6.89 19.64
CA TYR A 64 -12.93 -6.52 20.97
C TYR A 64 -14.38 -6.95 21.12
N PRO A 65 -14.69 -7.99 21.92
CA PRO A 65 -16.03 -8.11 22.43
C PRO A 65 -16.32 -6.82 23.21
N VAL A 66 -17.37 -6.11 22.80
CA VAL A 66 -17.97 -5.10 23.65
C VAL A 66 -18.28 -5.78 24.99
N ALA A 67 -17.58 -5.36 26.04
CA ALA A 67 -17.90 -5.78 27.39
C ALA A 67 -19.27 -5.21 27.75
N SER A 68 -20.28 -6.06 27.88
CA SER A 68 -21.53 -5.97 28.69
C SER A 68 -22.44 -7.09 28.19
N ASP A 69 -23.01 -7.96 29.03
CA ASP A 69 -23.83 -7.62 30.18
C ASP A 69 -23.78 -8.71 31.27
N LYS A 70 -23.54 -8.22 32.50
CA LYS A 70 -24.23 -8.56 33.77
C LYS A 70 -24.25 -9.99 34.32
#